data_AF-A0A0A2L503-F1
#
_entry.id   AF-A0A0A2L503-F1
#
_cell.length_a   1.000
_cell.length_b   1.000
_cell.length_c   1.000
_cell.angle_alpha   90.00
_cell.angle_beta   90.00
_cell.angle_gamma   90.00
#
_symmetry.space_group_name_H-M   'P 1'
#
loop_
_entity.id
_entity.type
_entity.pdbx_description
1 polymer ?
#
loop_
_entity_poly.entity_id
_entity_poly.type
_entity_poly.pdbx_seq_one_letter_code
_entity_poly.pdbx_strand_id
1 'polypeptide(L)'
;MDGPHNELATKVDHDEGGGSASPRTINEPTVFPAGEDHGQQLPSHLQLPQNEAQASDAEPFQPLVEELKRLNPDDPQLAHQAAQIVRFYRRLYESYVAKESEIQRFESANGELRTANIQLCQEREYLKSRYAKQAQDLAYFSHAFDNLGTGIGRLLKSSKGCTPEPMCDTSTKVNEEGF
;
A
#
# COMPACT_ATOMS: atom_id res chain seq x y z
N MET A 1 28.30 43.82 -11.93
CA MET A 1 27.20 42.87 -11.71
C MET A 1 27.81 41.49 -11.89
N ASP A 2 28.57 41.10 -10.87
CA ASP A 2 29.33 39.86 -10.84
C ASP A 2 28.43 38.75 -10.33
N GLY A 3 28.28 37.70 -11.13
CA GLY A 3 27.71 36.44 -10.69
C GLY A 3 28.55 35.33 -11.29
N PRO A 4 29.15 34.47 -10.44
CA PRO A 4 29.18 33.07 -10.79
C PRO A 4 29.13 32.09 -9.61
N HIS A 5 28.90 30.82 -9.99
CA HIS A 5 29.09 29.56 -9.26
C HIS A 5 27.99 29.17 -8.25
N ASN A 6 27.19 28.12 -8.45
CA ASN A 6 27.41 26.69 -8.76
C ASN A 6 27.81 25.84 -7.54
N GLU A 7 27.14 24.68 -7.43
CA GLU A 7 27.39 23.51 -6.59
C GLU A 7 27.09 23.58 -5.08
N LEU A 8 26.23 22.67 -4.60
CA LEU A 8 26.55 21.85 -3.42
C LEU A 8 25.87 20.48 -3.55
N ALA A 9 26.72 19.46 -3.47
CA ALA A 9 26.47 18.05 -3.65
C ALA A 9 25.72 17.41 -2.46
N THR A 10 24.87 16.44 -2.76
CA THR A 10 24.25 15.55 -1.79
C THR A 10 25.20 14.38 -1.49
N LYS A 11 25.57 14.25 -0.23
CA LYS A 11 26.45 13.20 0.30
C LYS A 11 25.62 11.94 0.58
N VAL A 12 25.98 10.84 -0.08
CA VAL A 12 25.53 9.48 0.20
C VAL A 12 26.50 8.87 1.21
N ASP A 13 26.01 8.47 2.38
CA ASP A 13 26.78 7.63 3.30
C ASP A 13 26.29 6.17 3.13
N HIS A 14 27.22 5.32 2.68
CA HIS A 14 27.17 3.86 2.75
C HIS A 14 27.67 3.43 4.14
N ASP A 15 27.02 2.45 4.75
CA ASP A 15 27.65 1.62 5.78
C ASP A 15 27.30 0.14 5.53
N GLU A 16 28.35 -0.65 5.33
CA GLU A 16 28.34 -2.09 5.10
C GLU A 16 28.95 -2.80 6.33
N GLY A 17 28.44 -4.01 6.60
CA GLY A 17 29.13 -5.03 7.41
C GLY A 17 28.21 -5.59 8.50
N GLY A 18 27.68 -6.81 8.41
CA GLY A 18 28.40 -8.09 8.32
C GLY A 18 28.52 -8.68 9.75
N GLY A 19 28.17 -9.92 10.08
CA GLY A 19 27.66 -11.06 9.34
C GLY A 19 27.30 -12.19 10.34
N SER A 20 26.47 -13.11 9.85
CA SER A 20 26.44 -14.56 10.13
C SER A 20 26.24 -15.09 11.56
N ALA A 21 25.06 -15.71 11.79
CA ALA A 21 24.98 -17.15 12.12
C ALA A 21 23.54 -17.69 11.97
N SER A 22 23.37 -18.66 11.07
CA SER A 22 22.36 -19.73 11.12
C SER A 22 23.13 -21.04 10.97
N PRO A 23 22.74 -22.16 11.63
CA PRO A 23 21.75 -23.10 11.08
C PRO A 23 20.89 -23.75 12.21
N ARG A 24 19.84 -24.57 12.07
CA ARG A 24 19.20 -25.38 11.01
C ARG A 24 17.85 -25.87 11.65
N THR A 25 16.68 -25.74 10.99
CA THR A 25 15.91 -26.80 10.27
C THR A 25 15.38 -27.96 11.16
N ILE A 26 14.14 -28.47 11.10
CA ILE A 26 13.35 -29.08 10.01
C ILE A 26 12.00 -29.46 10.69
N ASN A 27 10.82 -29.15 10.15
CA ASN A 27 10.01 -30.11 9.38
C ASN A 27 8.95 -29.41 8.51
N GLU A 28 9.07 -29.70 7.22
CA GLU A 28 8.30 -29.41 6.00
C GLU A 28 7.04 -30.33 5.87
N PRO A 29 6.32 -30.43 4.72
CA PRO A 29 5.60 -29.44 3.90
C PRO A 29 4.15 -29.88 3.59
N THR A 30 3.33 -29.05 2.92
CA THR A 30 2.30 -29.57 1.99
C THR A 30 2.13 -28.66 0.78
N VAL A 31 2.85 -29.03 -0.28
CA VAL A 31 2.40 -29.27 -1.67
C VAL A 31 1.43 -28.25 -2.33
N PHE A 32 2.00 -27.57 -3.34
CA PHE A 32 1.38 -26.83 -4.44
C PHE A 32 0.51 -27.72 -5.35
N PRO A 33 -0.28 -27.11 -6.26
CA PRO A 33 0.10 -27.22 -7.67
C PRO A 33 0.29 -25.80 -8.26
N ALA A 34 1.41 -25.45 -8.86
CA ALA A 34 1.95 -25.91 -10.15
C ALA A 34 1.01 -25.59 -11.33
N GLY A 35 1.31 -24.44 -11.95
CA GLY A 35 0.80 -23.96 -13.23
C GLY A 35 0.86 -22.44 -13.23
N GLU A 36 1.49 -21.71 -14.13
CA GLU A 36 2.21 -22.02 -15.36
C GLU A 36 3.23 -20.89 -15.57
N ASP A 37 4.37 -21.26 -16.15
CA ASP A 37 5.37 -20.36 -16.71
C ASP A 37 4.75 -19.52 -17.83
N HIS A 38 4.52 -18.23 -17.58
CA HIS A 38 4.30 -17.24 -18.63
C HIS A 38 5.07 -15.97 -18.24
N GLY A 39 6.31 -15.87 -18.72
CA GLY A 39 6.92 -14.57 -18.90
C GLY A 39 6.01 -13.72 -19.78
N GLN A 40 5.38 -12.68 -19.21
CA GLN A 40 4.71 -11.65 -19.99
C GLN A 40 4.95 -10.28 -19.37
N GLN A 41 5.71 -9.51 -20.14
CA GLN A 41 5.45 -8.12 -20.49
C GLN A 41 5.41 -7.11 -19.34
N LEU A 42 6.52 -6.38 -19.26
CA LEU A 42 6.56 -4.91 -19.18
C LEU A 42 5.17 -4.29 -19.42
N PRO A 43 4.64 -3.40 -18.56
CA PRO A 43 3.30 -2.87 -18.73
C PRO A 43 3.19 -2.20 -20.10
N SER A 44 2.49 -2.86 -21.02
CA SER A 44 2.13 -2.35 -22.35
C SER A 44 1.16 -1.15 -22.28
N HIS A 45 1.01 -0.50 -21.12
CA HIS A 45 -0.06 0.46 -20.87
C HIS A 45 0.21 1.87 -21.39
N LEU A 46 1.30 2.06 -22.14
CA LEU A 46 1.50 3.21 -23.04
C LEU A 46 1.15 2.87 -24.50
N GLN A 47 0.50 1.74 -24.77
CA GLN A 47 -0.20 1.59 -26.03
C GLN A 47 -1.44 2.49 -26.00
N LEU A 48 -1.29 3.64 -26.66
CA LEU A 48 -2.40 4.46 -27.11
C LEU A 48 -3.42 3.52 -27.78
N PRO A 49 -4.66 3.39 -27.25
CA PRO A 49 -5.68 2.65 -27.95
C PRO A 49 -5.88 3.34 -29.29
N GLN A 50 -5.63 2.59 -30.36
CA GLN A 50 -6.07 2.93 -31.69
C GLN A 50 -7.58 3.18 -31.58
N ASN A 51 -7.99 4.41 -31.91
CA ASN A 51 -9.37 4.92 -31.81
C ASN A 51 -10.40 3.86 -32.25
N GLU A 52 -10.95 3.10 -31.30
CA GLU A 52 -12.06 2.19 -31.54
C GLU A 52 -13.34 2.80 -30.96
N ALA A 53 -13.94 3.62 -31.83
CA ALA A 53 -15.36 3.76 -32.09
C ALA A 53 -16.33 4.04 -30.93
N GLN A 54 -16.93 5.24 -30.97
CA GLN A 54 -18.38 5.54 -31.04
C GLN A 54 -18.56 7.03 -30.67
N ALA A 55 -19.02 7.92 -31.55
CA ALA A 55 -20.29 7.85 -32.24
C ALA A 55 -20.21 8.33 -33.70
N SER A 56 -21.02 7.69 -34.53
CA SER A 56 -21.39 8.13 -35.87
C SER A 56 -22.24 9.40 -35.78
N ASP A 57 -21.60 10.54 -35.53
CA ASP A 57 -22.19 11.84 -35.86
C ASP A 57 -21.65 12.22 -37.22
N ALA A 58 -22.53 12.67 -38.12
CA ALA A 58 -22.12 13.22 -39.41
C ALA A 58 -20.91 14.14 -39.21
N GLU A 59 -19.85 13.93 -40.01
CA GLU A 59 -18.63 14.71 -39.96
C GLU A 59 -19.01 16.19 -39.75
N PRO A 60 -18.63 16.86 -38.64
CA PRO A 60 -19.22 18.15 -38.26
C PRO A 60 -19.03 19.25 -39.32
N PHE A 61 -18.14 19.00 -40.29
CA PHE A 61 -17.86 19.86 -41.42
C PHE A 61 -18.58 19.46 -42.73
N GLN A 62 -19.37 18.38 -42.76
CA GLN A 62 -20.11 17.93 -43.95
C GLN A 62 -20.96 19.05 -44.59
N PRO A 63 -21.73 19.83 -43.81
CA PRO A 63 -22.50 20.94 -44.37
C PRO A 63 -21.60 21.97 -45.07
N LEU A 64 -20.44 22.30 -44.48
CA LEU A 64 -19.47 23.21 -45.10
C LEU A 64 -18.86 22.60 -46.36
N VAL A 65 -18.57 21.30 -46.36
CA VAL A 65 -18.04 20.60 -47.54
C VAL A 65 -19.05 20.60 -48.68
N GLU A 66 -20.35 20.50 -48.39
CA GLU A 66 -21.42 20.62 -49.39
C GLU A 66 -21.54 22.03 -49.96
N GLU A 67 -21.48 23.07 -49.11
CA GLU A 67 -21.48 24.47 -49.56
C GLU A 67 -20.25 24.80 -50.40
N LEU A 68 -19.07 24.28 -50.06
CA LEU A 68 -17.86 24.42 -50.88
C LEU A 68 -18.02 23.80 -52.27
N LYS A 69 -18.70 22.64 -52.37
CA LYS A 69 -19.00 22.00 -53.66
C LYS A 69 -19.96 22.85 -54.50
N ARG A 70 -20.91 23.54 -53.86
CA ARG A 70 -21.85 24.46 -54.52
C ARG A 70 -21.19 25.75 -54.97
N LEU A 71 -20.22 26.26 -54.23
CA LEU A 71 -19.49 27.49 -54.55
C LEU A 71 -18.45 27.30 -55.66
N ASN A 72 -17.89 26.10 -55.79
CA ASN A 72 -16.80 25.82 -56.73
C ASN A 72 -17.10 26.12 -58.23
N PRO A 73 -18.31 25.90 -58.77
CA PRO A 73 -18.68 26.30 -60.12
C PRO A 73 -18.78 27.82 -60.30
N ASP A 74 -19.19 28.55 -59.27
CA ASP A 74 -19.42 30.00 -59.31
C ASP A 74 -18.12 30.79 -59.12
N ASP A 75 -17.30 30.40 -58.14
CA ASP A 75 -15.99 30.99 -57.87
C ASP A 75 -15.01 29.92 -57.34
N PRO A 76 -14.21 29.30 -58.21
CA PRO A 76 -13.28 28.25 -57.82
C PRO A 76 -12.12 28.77 -56.96
N GLN A 77 -11.73 30.03 -57.09
CA GLN A 77 -10.63 30.60 -56.31
C GLN A 77 -11.07 30.83 -54.86
N LEU A 78 -12.27 31.37 -54.66
CA LEU A 78 -12.87 31.53 -53.34
C LEU A 78 -13.16 30.18 -52.69
N ALA A 79 -13.72 29.22 -53.44
CA ALA A 79 -13.94 27.86 -52.96
C ALA A 79 -12.65 27.18 -52.50
N HIS A 80 -11.54 27.38 -53.22
CA HIS A 80 -10.23 26.85 -52.81
C HIS A 80 -9.73 27.48 -51.49
N GLN A 81 -9.82 28.81 -51.36
CA GLN A 81 -9.41 29.50 -50.12
C GLN A 81 -10.27 29.06 -48.93
N ALA A 82 -11.58 28.98 -49.12
CA ALA A 82 -12.51 28.51 -48.09
C ALA A 82 -12.25 27.05 -47.72
N ALA A 83 -11.94 26.17 -48.69
CA ALA A 83 -11.56 24.79 -48.42
C ALA A 83 -10.28 24.67 -47.58
N GLN A 84 -9.28 25.53 -47.81
CA GLN A 84 -8.07 25.56 -46.97
C GLN A 84 -8.40 25.92 -45.53
N ILE A 85 -9.26 26.93 -45.31
CA ILE A 85 -9.71 27.34 -43.98
C ILE A 85 -10.44 26.18 -43.28
N VAL A 86 -11.40 25.54 -43.97
CA VAL A 86 -12.13 24.38 -43.44
C VAL A 86 -11.17 23.25 -43.04
N ARG A 87 -10.15 22.99 -43.85
CA ARG A 87 -9.12 21.99 -43.53
C ARG A 87 -8.37 22.31 -42.24
N PHE A 88 -8.00 23.58 -42.01
CA PHE A 88 -7.32 23.98 -40.78
C PHE A 88 -8.24 23.83 -39.55
N TYR A 89 -9.49 24.28 -39.67
CA TYR A 89 -10.48 24.14 -38.59
C TYR A 89 -10.79 22.68 -38.26
N ARG A 90 -10.92 21.84 -39.28
CA ARG A 90 -11.09 20.39 -39.10
C ARG A 90 -9.96 19.79 -38.28
N ARG A 91 -8.71 20.12 -38.62
CA ARG A 91 -7.54 19.61 -37.88
C ARG A 91 -7.50 20.11 -36.43
N LEU A 92 -7.90 21.37 -36.20
CA LEU A 92 -8.02 21.92 -34.84
C LEU A 92 -9.11 21.20 -34.04
N TYR A 93 -10.25 20.94 -34.66
CA TYR A 93 -11.36 20.20 -34.03
C TYR A 93 -10.96 18.75 -33.70
N GLU A 94 -10.33 18.04 -34.62
CA GLU A 94 -9.81 16.68 -34.39
C GLU A 94 -8.82 16.66 -33.21
N SER A 95 -7.92 17.64 -33.15
CA SER A 95 -6.98 17.81 -32.01
C SER A 95 -7.71 18.10 -30.70
N TYR A 96 -8.73 18.97 -30.73
CA TYR A 96 -9.55 19.28 -29.56
C TYR A 96 -10.27 18.03 -29.03
N VAL A 97 -10.95 17.27 -29.90
CA VAL A 97 -11.65 16.04 -29.51
C VAL A 97 -10.69 14.99 -28.95
N ALA A 98 -9.51 14.82 -29.58
CA ALA A 98 -8.48 13.92 -29.06
C ALA A 98 -8.04 14.34 -27.65
N LYS A 99 -7.76 15.63 -27.44
CA LYS A 99 -7.38 16.16 -26.12
C LYS A 99 -8.50 16.03 -25.09
N GLU A 100 -9.75 16.25 -25.48
CA GLU A 100 -10.91 16.09 -24.60
C GLU A 100 -11.04 14.63 -24.11
N SER A 101 -10.91 13.67 -25.03
CA SER A 101 -10.93 12.24 -24.65
C SER A 101 -9.77 11.87 -23.71
N GLU A 102 -8.60 12.48 -23.89
CA GLU A 102 -7.45 12.28 -23.02
C GLU A 102 -7.69 12.86 -21.62
N ILE A 103 -8.27 14.07 -21.53
CA ILE A 103 -8.69 14.67 -20.25
C ILE A 103 -9.67 13.76 -19.53
N GLN A 104 -10.70 13.25 -20.22
CA GLN A 104 -11.70 12.36 -19.63
C GLN A 104 -11.07 11.07 -19.09
N ARG A 105 -10.10 10.49 -19.82
CA ARG A 105 -9.34 9.33 -19.35
C ARG A 105 -8.54 9.64 -18.08
N PHE A 106 -7.85 10.79 -18.04
CA PHE A 106 -7.10 11.20 -16.85
C PHE A 106 -8.00 11.47 -15.65
N GLU A 107 -9.16 12.08 -15.86
CA GLU A 107 -10.15 12.31 -14.80
C GLU A 107 -10.67 10.98 -14.22
N SER A 108 -10.98 10.00 -15.07
CA SER A 108 -11.39 8.66 -14.64
C SER A 108 -10.30 7.98 -13.81
N ALA A 109 -9.06 7.92 -14.33
CA ALA A 109 -7.94 7.29 -13.64
C ALA A 109 -7.61 7.98 -12.30
N ASN A 110 -7.71 9.31 -12.24
CA ASN A 110 -7.53 10.06 -10.99
C ASN A 110 -8.67 9.78 -9.99
N GLY A 111 -9.90 9.61 -10.48
CA GLY A 111 -11.04 9.18 -9.66
C GLY A 111 -10.83 7.80 -9.03
N GLU A 112 -10.36 6.83 -9.81
CA GLU A 112 -10.00 5.50 -9.34
C GLU A 112 -8.88 5.56 -8.29
N LEU A 113 -7.82 6.33 -8.57
CA LEU A 113 -6.70 6.49 -7.65
C LEU A 113 -7.12 7.11 -6.32
N ARG A 114 -7.99 8.14 -6.34
CA ARG A 114 -8.53 8.74 -5.12
C ARG A 114 -9.35 7.73 -4.32
N THR A 115 -10.16 6.93 -4.99
CA THR A 115 -10.96 5.88 -4.34
C THR A 115 -10.06 4.84 -3.65
N ALA A 116 -9.05 4.34 -4.36
CA ALA A 116 -8.07 3.41 -3.81
C ALA A 116 -7.29 4.03 -2.63
N ASN A 117 -6.90 5.30 -2.74
CA ASN A 117 -6.20 6.00 -1.67
C ASN A 117 -7.05 6.12 -0.39
N ILE A 118 -8.35 6.42 -0.53
CA ILE A 118 -9.28 6.47 0.60
C ILE A 118 -9.37 5.09 1.28
N GLN A 119 -9.50 4.01 0.51
CA GLN A 119 -9.55 2.65 1.04
C GLN A 119 -8.27 2.28 1.81
N LEU A 120 -7.11 2.56 1.23
CA LEU A 120 -5.81 2.32 1.90
C LEU A 120 -5.68 3.14 3.19
N CYS A 121 -6.17 4.38 3.21
CA CYS A 121 -6.17 5.18 4.43
C CYS A 121 -7.06 4.56 5.52
N GLN A 122 -8.25 4.05 5.16
CA GLN A 122 -9.14 3.38 6.10
C GLN A 122 -8.51 2.10 6.65
N GLU A 123 -7.89 1.29 5.78
CA GLU A 123 -7.20 0.07 6.19
C GLU A 123 -6.01 0.36 7.11
N ARG A 124 -5.21 1.40 6.80
CA ARG A 124 -4.12 1.86 7.65
C ARG A 124 -4.62 2.23 9.05
N GLU A 125 -5.69 3.03 9.15
CA GLU A 125 -6.22 3.42 10.45
C GLU A 125 -6.77 2.21 11.22
N TYR A 126 -7.48 1.30 10.55
CA TYR A 126 -7.94 0.05 11.15
C TYR A 126 -6.77 -0.76 11.74
N LEU A 127 -5.71 -0.93 10.96
CA LEU A 127 -4.54 -1.72 11.37
C LEU A 127 -3.80 -1.05 12.52
N LYS A 128 -3.67 0.27 12.48
CA LYS A 128 -3.09 1.08 13.57
C LYS A 128 -3.87 0.92 14.87
N SER A 129 -5.20 0.98 14.83
CA SER A 129 -6.05 0.74 16.00
C SER A 129 -5.89 -0.68 16.55
N ARG A 130 -5.82 -1.69 15.67
CA ARG A 130 -5.57 -3.08 16.07
C ARG A 130 -4.22 -3.25 16.76
N TYR A 131 -3.17 -2.64 16.21
CA TYR A 131 -1.84 -2.69 16.81
C TYR A 131 -1.80 -2.02 18.19
N ALA A 132 -2.43 -0.85 18.33
CA ALA A 132 -2.53 -0.16 19.62
C ALA A 132 -3.22 -1.02 20.69
N LYS A 133 -4.29 -1.72 20.31
CA LYS A 133 -4.98 -2.67 21.21
C LYS A 133 -4.09 -3.83 21.61
N GLN A 134 -3.38 -4.45 20.67
CA GLN A 134 -2.45 -5.54 20.96
C GLN A 134 -1.33 -5.08 21.90
N ALA A 135 -0.79 -3.88 21.70
CA ALA A 135 0.20 -3.30 22.59
C ALA A 135 -0.34 -3.10 24.01
N GLN A 136 -1.60 -2.64 24.14
CA GLN A 136 -2.27 -2.51 25.43
C GLN A 136 -2.47 -3.87 26.13
N ASP A 137 -2.93 -4.88 25.39
CA ASP A 137 -3.14 -6.23 25.91
C ASP A 137 -1.81 -6.85 26.38
N LEU A 138 -0.73 -6.68 25.61
CA LEU A 138 0.61 -7.12 26.00
C LEU A 138 1.11 -6.44 27.28
N ALA A 139 0.93 -5.13 27.39
CA ALA A 139 1.29 -4.39 28.60
C ALA A 139 0.50 -4.89 29.83
N TYR A 140 -0.80 -5.16 29.65
CA TYR A 140 -1.63 -5.76 30.69
C TYR A 140 -1.12 -7.13 31.13
N PHE A 141 -0.81 -8.03 30.19
CA PHE A 141 -0.30 -9.36 30.52
C PHE A 141 1.06 -9.30 31.20
N SER A 142 1.97 -8.45 30.72
CA SER A 142 3.27 -8.23 31.38
C SER A 142 3.08 -7.86 32.85
N HIS A 143 2.21 -6.88 33.12
CA HIS A 143 1.91 -6.46 34.48
C HIS A 143 1.26 -7.57 35.32
N ALA A 144 0.37 -8.38 34.73
CA ALA A 144 -0.23 -9.51 35.42
C ALA A 144 0.83 -10.57 35.80
N PHE A 145 1.77 -10.87 34.89
CA PHE A 145 2.87 -11.80 35.15
C PHE A 145 3.84 -11.28 36.21
N ASP A 146 4.17 -9.99 36.19
CA ASP A 146 5.03 -9.36 37.20
C ASP A 146 4.40 -9.47 38.60
N ASN A 147 3.08 -9.22 38.69
CA ASN A 147 2.34 -9.36 39.93
C ASN A 147 2.27 -10.81 40.41
N LEU A 148 2.04 -11.77 39.51
CA LEU A 148 2.04 -13.19 39.83
C LEU A 148 3.42 -13.64 40.34
N GLY A 149 4.49 -13.28 39.63
CA GLY A 149 5.87 -13.57 40.04
C GLY A 149 6.20 -12.98 41.41
N THR A 150 5.78 -11.73 41.66
CA THR A 150 5.92 -11.09 42.97
C THR A 150 5.13 -11.82 44.05
N GLY A 151 3.89 -12.23 43.75
CA GLY A 151 3.04 -13.01 44.66
C GLY A 151 3.66 -14.35 45.06
N ILE A 152 4.11 -15.13 44.07
CA ILE A 152 4.80 -16.41 44.28
C ILE A 152 6.09 -16.19 45.09
N GLY A 153 6.88 -15.17 44.74
CA GLY A 153 8.10 -14.83 45.46
C GLY A 153 7.87 -14.50 46.94
N ARG A 154 6.75 -13.84 47.28
CA ARG A 154 6.35 -13.60 48.68
C ARG A 154 5.96 -14.89 49.40
N LEU A 155 5.16 -15.75 48.75
CA LEU A 155 4.71 -17.02 49.33
C LEU A 155 5.88 -17.97 49.63
N LEU A 156 6.85 -18.07 48.72
CA LEU A 156 8.04 -18.91 48.92
C LEU A 156 8.94 -18.40 50.05
N LYS A 157 8.97 -17.08 50.27
CA LYS A 157 9.71 -16.49 51.40
C LYS A 157 9.02 -16.75 52.73
N SER A 158 7.70 -16.64 52.79
CA SER A 158 6.94 -16.91 54.02
C SER A 158 6.97 -18.39 54.39
N SER A 159 6.94 -19.31 53.43
CA SER A 159 7.00 -20.75 53.71
C SER A 159 8.36 -21.20 54.26
N LYS A 160 9.45 -20.51 53.89
CA LYS A 160 10.81 -20.80 54.38
C LYS A 160 11.05 -20.35 55.83
N GLY A 161 10.18 -19.48 56.36
CA GLY A 161 10.21 -19.02 57.75
C GLY A 161 9.42 -19.89 58.72
N CYS A 162 8.80 -20.97 58.27
CA CYS A 162 8.10 -21.91 59.13
C CYS A 162 9.12 -22.87 59.76
N THR A 163 9.75 -22.44 60.86
CA THR A 163 10.51 -23.35 61.73
C THR A 163 9.55 -24.38 62.33
N PRO A 164 9.83 -25.68 62.26
CA PRO A 164 9.01 -26.67 62.95
C PRO A 164 9.01 -26.32 64.44
N GLU A 165 7.82 -26.17 65.03
CA GLU A 165 7.68 -26.08 66.48
C GLU A 165 8.43 -27.27 67.11
N PRO A 166 9.25 -27.06 68.15
CA PRO A 166 9.83 -28.18 68.88
C PRO A 166 8.68 -28.95 69.50
N MET A 167 8.40 -30.15 68.98
CA MET A 167 7.47 -31.08 69.62
C MET A 167 8.00 -31.36 71.03
N CYS A 168 7.22 -31.00 72.04
CA CYS A 168 7.51 -31.37 73.41
C CYS A 168 7.45 -32.89 73.54
N ASP A 169 8.61 -33.54 73.62
CA ASP A 169 8.74 -34.93 74.03
C ASP A 169 8.20 -35.08 75.45
N THR A 170 6.96 -35.52 75.56
CA THR A 170 6.37 -35.98 76.83
C THR A 170 6.85 -37.41 77.09
N SER A 171 8.13 -37.54 77.45
CA SER A 171 8.63 -38.75 78.09
C SER A 171 8.04 -38.87 79.49
N THR A 172 6.88 -39.52 79.60
CA THR A 172 6.34 -39.99 80.88
C THR A 172 7.21 -41.14 81.38
N LYS A 173 8.13 -40.86 82.30
CA LYS A 173 8.79 -41.90 83.11
C LYS A 173 7.76 -42.50 84.06
N VAL A 174 7.35 -43.74 83.79
CA VAL A 174 6.63 -44.57 84.75
C VAL A 174 7.70 -45.12 85.72
N ASN A 175 7.72 -44.59 86.94
CA ASN A 175 8.52 -45.17 88.00
C ASN A 175 7.80 -46.42 88.53
N GLU A 176 8.45 -47.58 88.37
CA GLU A 176 8.25 -48.77 89.20
C GLU A 176 8.89 -48.55 90.57
N GLU A 177 8.11 -48.41 91.63
CA GLU A 177 8.41 -48.80 93.03
C GLU A 177 7.02 -48.88 93.72
N GLY A 178 6.59 -49.89 94.47
CA GLY A 178 7.26 -50.98 95.16
C GLY A 178 6.50 -51.18 96.49
N PHE A 179 5.81 -52.32 96.63
CA PHE A 179 5.14 -52.90 97.81
C PHE A 179 3.88 -52.22 98.40
#